data_AF-A0A7J7U7L0-F1
#
_entry.id   AF-A0A7J7U7L0-F1
#
_cell.length_a   1.000
_cell.length_b   1.000
_cell.length_c   1.000
_cell.angle_alpha   90.00
_cell.angle_beta   90.00
_cell.angle_gamma   90.00
#
_symmetry.space_group_name_H-M   'P 1'
#
loop_
_entity.id
_entity.type
_entity.pdbx_description
1 polymer ?
#
loop_
_entity_poly.entity_id
_entity_poly.type
_entity_poly.pdbx_seq_one_letter_code
_entity_poly.pdbx_strand_id
1 'polypeptide(L)'
;MKKHRIRAVATQGSFNSWDWVTRYMLLYGDRVDSWTPFYQQGHNATFFGNVNESAVVRHDLHYHFTARYIRIVPLAWNPRGKIGLRLGLYGCPYKSDVLYFDGDDAISYRFPRGASRSLWDVFAFSFKTEEKDGLLLHAEGAQGDYVTLELKGAHLLLHMSLGSSPIQPRPGHTTVSAGGVLNDQHWHYVRVDRYGRHTNFTLDGYVQRFILNGDFERLNLDNEVSRAEGVVWLRGALAGWGTALLSTKVRPCFLVPPENH
;
A
#
# COMPACT_ATOMS: atom_id res chain seq x y z
N MET A 1 -20.37 -7.19 -3.73
CA MET A 1 -19.97 -6.16 -2.74
C MET A 1 -18.78 -5.35 -3.26
N LYS A 2 -18.74 -4.04 -2.99
CA LYS A 2 -17.60 -3.17 -3.35
C LYS A 2 -16.50 -3.28 -2.28
N LYS A 3 -15.24 -3.07 -2.67
CA LYS A 3 -14.10 -3.07 -1.72
C LYS A 3 -14.17 -1.80 -0.85
N HIS A 4 -13.86 -1.93 0.43
CA HIS A 4 -13.89 -0.83 1.40
C HIS A 4 -12.59 -0.79 2.18
N ARG A 5 -12.16 0.42 2.57
CA ARG A 5 -11.10 0.62 3.56
C ARG A 5 -11.74 0.69 4.93
N ILE A 6 -11.52 -0.33 5.73
CA ILE A 6 -12.10 -0.50 7.05
C ILE A 6 -11.20 0.15 8.10
N ARG A 7 -11.81 0.91 8.99
CA ARG A 7 -11.13 1.66 10.07
C ARG A 7 -11.54 1.21 11.45
N ALA A 8 -12.77 0.73 11.61
CA ALA A 8 -13.24 0.21 12.88
C ALA A 8 -14.26 -0.89 12.68
N VAL A 9 -14.37 -1.73 13.70
CA VAL A 9 -15.39 -2.77 13.81
C VAL A 9 -16.13 -2.53 15.12
N ALA A 10 -17.45 -2.58 15.09
CA ALA A 10 -18.27 -2.61 16.28
C ALA A 10 -19.10 -3.88 16.33
N THR A 11 -19.30 -4.38 17.55
CA THR A 11 -20.05 -5.59 17.83
C THR A 11 -21.11 -5.30 18.88
N GLN A 12 -22.28 -5.89 18.73
CA GLN A 12 -23.39 -5.81 19.66
C GLN A 12 -24.03 -7.19 19.80
N GLY A 13 -24.50 -7.56 21.00
CA GLY A 13 -25.24 -8.81 21.19
C GLY A 13 -26.62 -8.77 20.52
N SER A 14 -27.32 -9.91 20.47
CA SER A 14 -28.66 -9.98 19.87
C SER A 14 -29.71 -9.35 20.79
N PHE A 15 -30.57 -8.48 20.25
CA PHE A 15 -31.52 -7.69 21.05
C PHE A 15 -32.45 -8.59 21.90
N ASN A 16 -32.65 -8.21 23.18
CA ASN A 16 -33.51 -8.90 24.14
C ASN A 16 -33.26 -10.42 24.23
N SER A 17 -31.99 -10.81 24.20
CA SER A 17 -31.58 -12.21 24.26
C SER A 17 -30.38 -12.39 25.19
N TRP A 18 -30.01 -13.64 25.44
CA TRP A 18 -28.77 -13.98 26.14
C TRP A 18 -27.60 -14.27 25.18
N ASP A 19 -27.78 -13.94 23.90
CA ASP A 19 -26.89 -14.38 22.83
C ASP A 19 -25.91 -13.25 22.46
N TRP A 20 -24.68 -13.38 22.93
CA TRP A 20 -23.60 -12.46 22.57
C TRP A 20 -22.23 -13.14 22.56
N VAL A 21 -21.37 -12.68 21.65
CA VAL A 21 -19.98 -13.13 21.53
C VAL A 21 -19.10 -12.31 22.45
N THR A 22 -18.31 -12.97 23.29
CA THR A 22 -17.39 -12.34 24.26
C THR A 22 -15.97 -12.24 23.72
N ARG A 23 -15.58 -13.11 22.77
CA ARG A 23 -14.29 -13.05 22.06
C ARG A 23 -14.43 -13.52 20.62
N TYR A 24 -13.73 -12.87 19.69
CA TYR A 24 -13.77 -13.23 18.28
C TYR A 24 -12.45 -12.95 17.55
N MET A 25 -12.24 -13.59 16.41
CA MET A 25 -11.22 -13.24 15.43
C MET A 25 -11.85 -12.56 14.22
N LEU A 26 -11.09 -11.63 13.63
CA LEU A 26 -11.45 -10.92 12.41
C LEU A 26 -10.62 -11.47 11.26
N LEU A 27 -11.30 -12.01 10.24
CA LEU A 27 -10.68 -12.38 8.97
C LEU A 27 -11.18 -11.45 7.88
N TYR A 28 -10.34 -11.17 6.89
CA TYR A 28 -10.69 -10.34 5.75
C TYR A 28 -10.15 -10.92 4.45
N GLY A 29 -10.77 -10.55 3.33
CA GLY A 29 -10.36 -11.03 2.02
C GLY A 29 -11.04 -10.28 0.88
N ASP A 30 -10.51 -10.48 -0.33
CA ASP A 30 -11.11 -9.97 -1.57
C ASP A 30 -11.92 -11.05 -2.31
N ARG A 31 -11.78 -12.31 -1.91
CA ARG A 31 -12.54 -13.47 -2.38
C ARG A 31 -13.15 -14.20 -1.18
N VAL A 32 -14.15 -15.06 -1.44
CA VAL A 32 -14.91 -15.75 -0.39
C VAL A 32 -14.23 -17.03 0.13
N ASP A 33 -13.22 -17.50 -0.58
CA ASP A 33 -12.44 -18.72 -0.34
C ASP A 33 -11.05 -18.44 0.25
N SER A 34 -10.53 -17.22 0.08
CA SER A 34 -9.21 -16.80 0.57
C SER A 34 -9.32 -15.79 1.71
N TRP A 35 -8.88 -16.18 2.90
CA TRP A 35 -9.04 -15.40 4.13
C TRP A 35 -7.68 -15.10 4.78
N THR A 36 -7.46 -13.83 5.13
CA THR A 36 -6.31 -13.37 5.89
C THR A 36 -6.74 -12.98 7.30
N PRO A 37 -6.09 -13.50 8.36
CA PRO A 37 -6.36 -13.08 9.73
C PRO A 37 -5.83 -11.66 10.00
N PHE A 38 -6.61 -10.87 10.73
CA PHE A 38 -6.20 -9.54 11.18
C PHE A 38 -5.51 -9.62 12.54
N TYR A 39 -4.31 -9.05 12.64
CA TYR A 39 -3.51 -9.01 13.86
C TYR A 39 -3.41 -7.58 14.41
N GLN A 40 -3.60 -7.44 15.71
CA GLN A 40 -3.39 -6.19 16.45
C GLN A 40 -2.04 -6.21 17.19
N GLN A 41 -1.54 -5.01 17.52
CA GLN A 41 -0.29 -4.71 18.25
C GLN A 41 0.26 -5.91 19.04
N GLY A 42 1.36 -6.51 18.55
CA GLY A 42 1.98 -7.68 19.17
C GLY A 42 1.48 -9.05 18.69
N HIS A 43 0.95 -9.15 17.46
CA HIS A 43 0.49 -10.40 16.83
C HIS A 43 -0.73 -11.08 17.47
N ASN A 44 -1.54 -10.37 18.26
CA ASN A 44 -2.78 -10.94 18.79
C ASN A 44 -3.93 -10.77 17.78
N ALA A 45 -4.56 -11.87 17.36
CA ALA A 45 -5.71 -11.85 16.45
C ALA A 45 -7.07 -11.83 17.18
N THR A 46 -7.06 -11.92 18.52
CA THR A 46 -8.27 -12.03 19.32
C THR A 46 -8.78 -10.67 19.79
N PHE A 47 -10.03 -10.36 19.44
CA PHE A 47 -10.76 -9.19 19.89
C PHE A 47 -11.67 -9.54 21.08
N PHE A 48 -11.79 -8.61 22.02
CA PHE A 48 -12.77 -8.69 23.10
C PHE A 48 -14.12 -8.15 22.61
N GLY A 49 -15.15 -8.99 22.68
CA GLY A 49 -16.51 -8.67 22.25
C GLY A 49 -17.37 -8.12 23.38
N ASN A 50 -18.64 -8.49 23.36
CA ASN A 50 -19.69 -7.96 24.22
C ASN A 50 -19.72 -8.65 25.60
N VAL A 51 -20.24 -7.92 26.58
CA VAL A 51 -20.55 -8.44 27.93
C VAL A 51 -22.06 -8.56 28.19
N ASN A 52 -22.88 -8.03 27.28
CA ASN A 52 -24.33 -8.01 27.35
C ASN A 52 -24.93 -7.93 25.92
N GLU A 53 -26.26 -7.88 25.84
CA GLU A 53 -27.04 -7.88 24.60
C GLU A 53 -27.17 -6.50 23.93
N SER A 54 -26.97 -5.42 24.68
CA SER A 54 -27.36 -4.06 24.28
C SER A 54 -26.20 -3.08 24.10
N ALA A 55 -25.06 -3.26 24.78
CA ALA A 55 -23.92 -2.36 24.65
C ALA A 55 -23.15 -2.62 23.34
N VAL A 56 -22.82 -1.54 22.63
CA VAL A 56 -21.97 -1.57 21.44
C VAL A 56 -20.50 -1.52 21.87
N VAL A 57 -19.73 -2.52 21.49
CA VAL A 57 -18.27 -2.57 21.71
C VAL A 57 -17.59 -2.24 20.40
N ARG A 58 -16.88 -1.11 20.35
CA ARG A 58 -16.16 -0.61 19.16
C ARG A 58 -14.66 -0.76 19.34
N HIS A 59 -14.01 -1.29 18.31
CA HIS A 59 -12.56 -1.34 18.17
C HIS A 59 -12.12 -0.50 16.98
N ASP A 60 -11.46 0.61 17.25
CA ASP A 60 -10.74 1.37 16.24
C ASP A 60 -9.43 0.63 15.89
N LEU A 61 -9.27 0.31 14.61
CA LEU A 61 -8.17 -0.52 14.14
C LEU A 61 -6.92 0.33 14.00
N HIS A 62 -5.85 -0.06 14.68
CA HIS A 62 -4.56 0.64 14.59
C HIS A 62 -4.04 0.71 13.14
N TYR A 63 -4.22 -0.38 12.38
CA TYR A 63 -3.97 -0.40 10.93
C TYR A 63 -5.28 -0.59 10.18
N HIS A 64 -5.60 0.38 9.32
CA HIS A 64 -6.74 0.28 8.41
C HIS A 64 -6.41 -0.71 7.28
N PHE A 65 -7.25 -1.72 7.07
CA PHE A 65 -7.10 -2.67 5.97
C PHE A 65 -8.17 -2.45 4.89
N THR A 66 -7.95 -3.01 3.71
CA THR A 66 -8.93 -2.98 2.62
C THR A 66 -9.45 -4.37 2.36
N ALA A 67 -10.76 -4.53 2.27
CA ALA A 67 -11.38 -5.83 2.03
C ALA A 67 -12.70 -5.70 1.29
N ARG A 68 -13.07 -6.74 0.56
CA ARG A 68 -14.41 -6.91 -0.01
C ARG A 68 -15.31 -7.74 0.88
N TYR A 69 -14.73 -8.72 1.58
CA TYR A 69 -15.39 -9.62 2.49
C TYR A 69 -14.72 -9.59 3.85
N ILE A 70 -15.54 -9.65 4.89
CA ILE A 70 -15.11 -9.74 6.28
C ILE A 70 -15.82 -10.92 6.91
N ARG A 71 -15.09 -11.68 7.72
CA ARG A 71 -15.63 -12.82 8.45
C ARG A 71 -15.25 -12.69 9.91
N ILE A 72 -16.25 -12.81 10.77
CA ILE A 72 -16.08 -12.89 12.21
C ILE A 72 -16.10 -14.37 12.60
N VAL A 73 -15.06 -14.80 13.30
CA VAL A 73 -14.97 -16.15 13.85
C VAL A 73 -15.16 -16.06 15.36
N PRO A 74 -16.32 -16.46 15.91
CA PRO A 74 -16.53 -16.43 17.35
C PRO A 74 -15.59 -17.43 18.03
N LEU A 75 -14.88 -16.97 19.05
CA LEU A 75 -13.98 -17.80 19.87
C LEU A 75 -14.61 -18.14 21.23
N ALA A 76 -15.43 -17.24 21.77
CA ALA A 76 -16.18 -17.44 23.00
C ALA A 76 -17.47 -16.61 23.01
N TRP A 77 -18.49 -17.07 23.71
CA TRP A 77 -19.80 -16.42 23.85
C TRP A 77 -20.33 -16.59 25.26
N ASN A 78 -21.48 -15.98 25.55
CA ASN A 78 -22.15 -16.13 26.84
C ASN A 78 -22.45 -17.62 27.13
N PRO A 79 -21.96 -18.19 28.24
CA PRO A 79 -22.24 -19.59 28.58
C PRO A 79 -23.73 -19.88 28.84
N ARG A 80 -24.54 -18.85 29.11
CA ARG A 80 -25.99 -18.99 29.32
C ARG A 80 -26.83 -18.85 28.05
N GLY A 81 -26.21 -18.53 26.92
CA GLY A 81 -26.89 -18.30 25.65
C GLY A 81 -26.20 -18.97 24.48
N LYS A 82 -26.48 -18.46 23.28
CA LYS A 82 -25.91 -18.90 22.00
C LYS A 82 -25.00 -17.84 21.40
N ILE A 83 -24.44 -18.15 20.23
CA ILE A 83 -23.67 -17.21 19.43
C ILE A 83 -24.65 -16.22 18.77
N GLY A 84 -24.69 -14.99 19.29
CA GLY A 84 -25.42 -13.86 18.71
C GLY A 84 -24.48 -12.69 18.46
N LEU A 85 -24.60 -12.06 17.29
CA LEU A 85 -23.74 -10.94 16.91
C LEU A 85 -24.44 -10.02 15.90
N ARG A 86 -24.51 -8.74 16.22
CA ARG A 86 -24.78 -7.66 15.27
C ARG A 86 -23.46 -6.94 14.99
N LEU A 87 -23.12 -6.82 13.72
CA LEU A 87 -21.83 -6.30 13.27
C LEU A 87 -22.01 -4.92 12.63
N GLY A 88 -21.26 -3.95 13.13
CA GLY A 88 -21.09 -2.64 12.51
C GLY A 88 -19.70 -2.51 11.92
N LEU A 89 -19.60 -2.15 10.65
CA LEU A 89 -18.33 -1.91 9.97
C LEU A 89 -18.21 -0.43 9.62
N TYR A 90 -17.09 0.19 10.01
CA TYR A 90 -16.84 1.59 9.74
C TYR A 90 -15.69 1.71 8.75
N GLY A 91 -15.94 2.36 7.62
CA GLY A 91 -14.97 2.53 6.58
C GLY A 91 -15.46 3.46 5.49
N CYS A 92 -14.68 3.55 4.41
CA CYS A 92 -15.05 4.26 3.20
C CYS A 92 -14.91 3.34 1.98
N PRO A 93 -15.71 3.54 0.92
CA PRO A 93 -15.53 2.85 -0.34
C PRO A 93 -14.09 3.00 -0.81
N TYR A 94 -13.45 1.88 -1.08
CA TYR A 94 -12.10 1.86 -1.59
C TYR A 94 -12.17 2.03 -3.11
N LYS A 95 -11.85 3.23 -3.57
CA LYS A 95 -11.58 3.50 -4.99
C LYS A 95 -10.08 3.41 -5.20
N SER A 96 -9.66 2.36 -5.90
CA SER A 96 -8.34 2.27 -6.50
C SER A 96 -8.55 2.22 -8.01
N ASP A 97 -7.92 3.12 -8.73
CA ASP A 97 -7.76 2.96 -10.17
C ASP A 97 -6.72 1.85 -10.35
N VAL A 98 -7.14 0.77 -11.00
CA VAL A 98 -6.32 -0.40 -11.30
C VAL A 98 -5.99 -0.32 -12.77
N LEU A 99 -4.70 -0.31 -13.07
CA LEU A 99 -4.18 -0.22 -14.43
C LEU A 99 -3.53 -1.57 -14.75
N TYR A 100 -3.79 -2.05 -15.96
CA TYR A 100 -3.18 -3.24 -16.53
C TYR A 100 -2.15 -2.77 -17.55
N PHE A 101 -0.97 -3.36 -17.50
CA PHE A 101 0.07 -3.13 -18.48
C PHE A 101 0.42 -4.46 -19.14
N ASP A 102 0.38 -4.49 -20.46
CA ASP A 102 0.70 -5.68 -21.27
C ASP A 102 2.17 -5.76 -21.73
N GLY A 103 2.99 -4.77 -21.37
CA GLY A 103 4.41 -4.67 -21.71
C GLY A 103 4.74 -3.48 -22.61
N ASP A 104 3.78 -3.00 -23.42
CA ASP A 104 3.94 -1.80 -24.25
C ASP A 104 3.19 -0.58 -23.67
N ASP A 105 2.26 -0.83 -22.76
CA ASP A 105 1.55 0.20 -22.03
C ASP A 105 2.46 1.00 -21.09
N ALA A 106 2.22 2.31 -21.03
CA ALA A 106 2.87 3.19 -20.06
C ALA A 106 1.94 4.32 -19.63
N ILE A 107 2.06 4.74 -18.36
CA ILE A 107 1.38 5.93 -17.86
C ILE A 107 2.40 7.01 -17.60
N SER A 108 2.13 8.16 -18.18
CA SER A 108 2.92 9.37 -18.04
C SER A 108 2.27 10.34 -17.05
N TYR A 109 3.00 10.80 -16.04
CA TYR A 109 2.60 11.98 -15.26
C TYR A 109 3.50 13.17 -15.57
N ARG A 110 2.86 14.32 -15.83
CA ARG A 110 3.53 15.60 -16.10
C ARG A 110 3.27 16.58 -14.96
N PHE A 111 4.32 17.19 -14.42
CA PHE A 111 4.20 18.18 -13.36
C PHE A 111 3.49 19.45 -13.89
N PRO A 112 2.41 19.92 -13.24
CA PRO A 112 1.61 21.06 -13.72
C PRO A 112 2.38 22.38 -13.88
N ARG A 113 3.54 22.51 -13.23
CA ARG A 113 4.39 23.72 -13.29
C ARG A 113 5.74 23.49 -13.99
N GLY A 114 5.96 22.33 -14.61
CA GLY A 114 7.21 22.00 -15.30
C GLY A 114 8.45 21.83 -14.41
N ALA A 115 8.34 22.20 -13.13
CA ALA A 115 9.39 22.06 -12.13
C ALA A 115 8.94 21.21 -10.93
N SER A 116 9.72 20.16 -10.65
CA SER A 116 9.76 19.36 -9.44
C SER A 116 11.19 19.32 -8.88
N ARG A 117 11.56 20.35 -8.11
CA ARG A 117 12.76 20.38 -7.27
C ARG A 117 12.40 20.19 -5.80
N SER A 118 12.56 18.97 -5.29
CA SER A 118 12.04 18.58 -3.96
C SER A 118 13.17 18.26 -2.96
N LEU A 119 12.96 18.66 -1.71
CA LEU A 119 13.76 18.18 -0.56
C LEU A 119 13.14 16.92 0.08
N TRP A 120 11.84 16.72 -0.13
CA TRP A 120 11.07 15.62 0.41
C TRP A 120 10.24 14.97 -0.68
N ASP A 121 10.37 13.65 -0.84
CA ASP A 121 9.60 12.85 -1.80
C ASP A 121 8.96 11.64 -1.15
N VAL A 122 7.77 11.29 -1.64
CA VAL A 122 7.10 10.04 -1.31
C VAL A 122 6.60 9.38 -2.58
N PHE A 123 7.18 8.22 -2.91
CA PHE A 123 6.71 7.34 -3.98
C PHE A 123 6.09 6.10 -3.35
N ALA A 124 4.83 5.81 -3.64
CA ALA A 124 4.17 4.65 -3.06
C ALA A 124 3.12 4.06 -3.99
N PHE A 125 3.15 2.73 -4.12
CA PHE A 125 2.19 1.98 -4.91
C PHE A 125 2.18 0.50 -4.49
N SER A 126 1.17 -0.23 -4.95
CA SER A 126 1.17 -1.69 -4.88
C SER A 126 1.25 -2.28 -6.27
N PHE A 127 2.04 -3.33 -6.45
CA PHE A 127 2.15 -4.09 -7.69
C PHE A 127 1.96 -5.58 -7.46
N LYS A 128 1.71 -6.32 -8.54
CA LYS A 128 1.54 -7.77 -8.58
C LYS A 128 1.92 -8.22 -9.98
N THR A 129 2.82 -9.20 -10.09
CA THR A 129 3.33 -9.67 -11.40
C THR A 129 3.77 -11.12 -11.40
N GLU A 130 3.86 -11.70 -12.60
CA GLU A 130 4.49 -13.00 -12.90
C GLU A 130 5.89 -12.81 -13.50
N GLU A 131 6.20 -11.60 -13.98
CA GLU A 131 7.45 -11.28 -14.64
C GLU A 131 8.59 -11.09 -13.65
N LYS A 132 9.77 -11.57 -14.01
CA LYS A 132 10.98 -11.45 -13.19
C LYS A 132 11.68 -10.11 -13.38
N ASP A 133 11.53 -9.49 -14.54
CA ASP A 133 12.24 -8.28 -14.92
C ASP A 133 11.25 -7.25 -15.46
N GLY A 134 11.34 -5.99 -15.02
CA GLY A 134 10.43 -4.95 -15.50
C GLY A 134 10.56 -3.59 -14.82
N LEU A 135 10.32 -2.52 -15.58
CA LEU A 135 10.38 -1.15 -15.08
C LEU A 135 9.05 -0.76 -14.43
N LEU A 136 9.04 -0.45 -13.13
CA LEU A 136 7.82 -0.09 -12.41
C LEU A 136 7.59 1.42 -12.35
N LEU A 137 8.66 2.19 -12.13
CA LEU A 137 8.64 3.65 -12.04
C LEU A 137 9.95 4.19 -12.57
N HIS A 138 9.88 5.22 -13.41
CA HIS A 138 11.05 6.00 -13.80
C HIS A 138 10.70 7.48 -13.88
N ALA A 139 11.56 8.32 -13.32
CA ALA A 139 11.52 9.76 -13.49
C ALA A 139 12.95 10.29 -13.56
N GLU A 140 13.23 11.12 -14.56
CA GLU A 140 14.53 11.74 -14.80
C GLU A 140 14.31 13.21 -15.15
N GLY A 141 15.13 14.08 -14.57
CA GLY A 141 15.19 15.50 -14.89
C GLY A 141 16.33 15.80 -15.86
N ALA A 142 16.25 16.96 -16.52
CA ALA A 142 17.24 17.41 -17.52
C ALA A 142 18.68 17.53 -16.97
N GLN A 143 18.84 17.58 -15.65
CA GLN A 143 20.13 17.68 -14.97
C GLN A 143 20.74 16.30 -14.62
N GLY A 144 20.09 15.19 -15.00
CA GLY A 144 20.56 13.82 -14.74
C GLY A 144 20.23 13.31 -13.32
N ASP A 145 19.39 14.04 -12.59
CA ASP A 145 18.74 13.59 -11.37
C ASP A 145 17.64 12.60 -11.74
N TYR A 146 17.58 11.46 -11.06
CA TYR A 146 16.57 10.46 -11.37
C TYR A 146 16.21 9.58 -10.18
N VAL A 147 15.04 8.96 -10.32
CA VAL A 147 14.58 7.86 -9.49
C VAL A 147 14.05 6.76 -10.40
N THR A 148 14.41 5.52 -10.11
CA THR A 148 13.93 4.36 -10.84
C THR A 148 13.64 3.22 -9.87
N LEU A 149 12.46 2.61 -10.00
CA LEU A 149 12.13 1.34 -9.37
C LEU A 149 11.93 0.31 -10.48
N GLU A 150 12.69 -0.78 -10.41
CA GLU A 150 12.59 -1.90 -11.35
C GLU A 150 12.61 -3.24 -10.61
N LEU A 151 12.03 -4.25 -11.25
CA LEU A 151 12.24 -5.65 -10.91
C LEU A 151 13.40 -6.17 -11.75
N LYS A 152 14.31 -6.91 -11.10
CA LYS A 152 15.39 -7.63 -11.75
C LYS A 152 15.59 -8.99 -11.10
N GLY A 153 15.42 -10.06 -11.86
CA GLY A 153 15.47 -11.43 -11.32
C GLY A 153 14.46 -11.68 -10.20
N ALA A 154 13.26 -11.10 -10.30
CA ALA A 154 12.19 -11.08 -9.30
C ALA A 154 12.49 -10.29 -8.01
N HIS A 155 13.62 -9.58 -7.92
CA HIS A 155 13.96 -8.70 -6.81
C HIS A 155 13.68 -7.25 -7.14
N LEU A 156 13.23 -6.46 -6.16
CA LEU A 156 12.99 -5.03 -6.36
C LEU A 156 14.29 -4.25 -6.18
N LEU A 157 14.62 -3.41 -7.16
CA LEU A 157 15.75 -2.49 -7.14
C LEU A 157 15.27 -1.04 -7.17
N LEU A 158 15.81 -0.25 -6.26
CA LEU A 158 15.69 1.20 -6.24
C LEU A 158 17.02 1.81 -6.69
N HIS A 159 16.96 2.61 -7.75
CA HIS A 159 18.05 3.45 -8.20
C HIS A 159 17.68 4.91 -8.00
N MET A 160 18.59 5.70 -7.43
CA MET A 160 18.35 7.13 -7.24
C MET A 160 19.66 7.92 -7.32
N SER A 161 19.60 9.09 -7.96
CA SER A 161 20.68 10.05 -8.06
C SER A 161 20.13 11.45 -7.82
N LEU A 162 20.76 12.20 -6.91
CA LEU A 162 20.47 13.62 -6.65
C LEU A 162 21.47 14.54 -7.35
N GLY A 163 22.20 14.01 -8.34
CA GLY A 163 23.25 14.69 -9.08
C GLY A 163 24.65 14.20 -8.70
N SER A 164 25.60 14.40 -9.61
CA SER A 164 27.01 14.04 -9.40
C SER A 164 27.90 15.28 -9.51
N SER A 165 28.90 15.39 -8.64
CA SER A 165 29.88 16.49 -8.68
C SER A 165 31.15 16.04 -9.41
N PRO A 166 31.64 16.78 -10.43
CA PRO A 166 32.88 16.45 -11.13
C PRO A 166 34.13 16.61 -10.26
N ILE A 167 34.01 17.25 -9.09
CA ILE A 167 35.12 17.55 -8.18
C ILE A 167 35.32 16.41 -7.15
N GLN A 168 34.32 15.55 -6.95
CA GLN A 168 34.37 14.52 -5.92
C GLN A 168 34.41 13.09 -6.46
N PRO A 169 35.13 12.18 -5.78
CA PRO A 169 35.32 10.81 -6.23
C PRO A 169 34.11 9.89 -6.00
N ARG A 170 33.05 10.33 -5.30
CA ARG A 170 31.88 9.50 -5.01
C ARG A 170 30.77 9.74 -6.05
N PRO A 171 30.36 8.71 -6.82
CA PRO A 171 29.21 8.83 -7.71
C PRO A 171 27.95 9.20 -6.91
N GLY A 172 27.10 10.08 -7.43
CA GLY A 172 25.82 10.44 -6.78
C GLY A 172 24.77 9.33 -6.86
N HIS A 173 24.99 8.34 -7.72
CA HIS A 173 24.10 7.20 -7.90
C HIS A 173 24.13 6.23 -6.72
N THR A 174 22.94 5.81 -6.28
CA THR A 174 22.74 4.80 -5.25
C THR A 174 21.82 3.71 -5.77
N THR A 175 22.18 2.44 -5.55
CA THR A 175 21.32 1.28 -5.80
C THR A 175 21.06 0.53 -4.50
N VAL A 176 19.80 0.23 -4.23
CA VAL A 176 19.38 -0.57 -3.07
C VAL A 176 18.40 -1.64 -3.53
N SER A 177 18.66 -2.89 -3.14
CA SER A 177 17.74 -4.00 -3.37
C SER A 177 16.87 -4.26 -2.14
N ALA A 178 15.60 -4.58 -2.35
CA ALA A 178 14.70 -5.06 -1.31
C ALA A 178 13.89 -6.27 -1.80
N GLY A 179 13.58 -7.17 -0.87
CA GLY A 179 12.67 -8.29 -1.12
C GLY A 179 13.32 -9.55 -1.69
N GLY A 180 12.53 -10.63 -1.65
CA GLY A 180 12.85 -11.92 -2.24
C GLY A 180 12.23 -12.05 -3.64
N VAL A 181 11.67 -13.23 -3.95
CA VAL A 181 10.93 -13.50 -5.19
C VAL A 181 9.58 -12.78 -5.15
N LEU A 182 9.41 -11.70 -5.92
CA LEU A 182 8.21 -10.84 -5.92
C LEU A 182 7.28 -11.07 -7.13
N ASN A 183 7.56 -12.09 -7.94
CA ASN A 183 6.77 -12.46 -9.11
C ASN A 183 5.80 -13.62 -8.81
N ASP A 184 5.22 -13.61 -7.61
CA ASP A 184 4.46 -14.72 -7.02
C ASP A 184 2.93 -14.59 -7.18
N GLN A 185 2.47 -13.64 -8.02
CA GLN A 185 1.06 -13.25 -8.16
C GLN A 185 0.39 -12.75 -6.87
N HIS A 186 1.15 -12.31 -5.87
CA HIS A 186 0.62 -11.57 -4.73
C HIS A 186 0.85 -10.07 -4.84
N TRP A 187 0.04 -9.34 -4.09
CA TRP A 187 0.16 -7.89 -4.01
C TRP A 187 1.28 -7.51 -3.06
N HIS A 188 2.26 -6.80 -3.60
CA HIS A 188 3.36 -6.21 -2.85
C HIS A 188 3.17 -4.71 -2.74
N TYR A 189 3.35 -4.14 -1.55
CA TYR A 189 3.29 -2.70 -1.30
C TYR A 189 4.69 -2.12 -1.18
N VAL A 190 4.97 -1.12 -2.01
CA VAL A 190 6.24 -0.40 -2.06
C VAL A 190 6.02 1.04 -1.59
N ARG A 191 6.94 1.53 -0.75
CA ARG A 191 7.02 2.95 -0.40
C ARG A 191 8.47 3.40 -0.26
N VAL A 192 8.81 4.48 -0.95
CA VAL A 192 10.06 5.23 -0.80
C VAL A 192 9.71 6.57 -0.16
N ASP A 193 10.29 6.87 1.00
CA ASP A 193 10.15 8.13 1.72
C ASP A 193 11.54 8.75 1.88
N ARG A 194 11.80 9.87 1.19
CA ARG A 194 13.14 10.49 1.12
C ARG A 194 13.08 11.90 1.65
N TYR A 195 13.86 12.22 2.69
CA TYR A 195 14.10 13.59 3.15
C TYR A 195 15.59 13.92 3.04
N GLY A 196 15.94 14.84 2.15
CA GLY A 196 17.33 15.10 1.78
C GLY A 196 17.97 13.81 1.24
N ARG A 197 19.11 13.40 1.80
CA ARG A 197 19.74 12.11 1.44
C ARG A 197 19.20 10.91 2.22
N HIS A 198 18.48 11.15 3.32
CA HIS A 198 17.95 10.08 4.16
C HIS A 198 16.73 9.44 3.49
N THR A 199 16.79 8.13 3.25
CA THR A 199 15.74 7.41 2.53
C THR A 199 15.29 6.18 3.32
N ASN A 200 13.98 6.04 3.45
CA ASN A 200 13.32 4.84 3.94
C ASN A 200 12.69 4.10 2.75
N PHE A 201 13.15 2.89 2.49
CA PHE A 201 12.60 2.01 1.48
C PHE A 201 11.83 0.87 2.13
N THR A 202 10.53 0.85 1.92
CA THR A 202 9.59 -0.08 2.54
C THR A 202 9.04 -1.04 1.50
N LEU A 203 9.12 -2.34 1.80
CA LEU A 203 8.49 -3.40 1.03
C LEU A 203 7.70 -4.30 1.98
N ASP A 204 6.39 -4.40 1.78
CA ASP A 204 5.47 -5.22 2.58
C ASP A 204 5.58 -4.99 4.11
N GLY A 205 5.90 -3.74 4.48
CA GLY A 205 6.05 -3.32 5.87
C GLY A 205 7.47 -3.47 6.43
N TYR A 206 8.38 -4.18 5.75
CA TYR A 206 9.79 -4.20 6.10
C TYR A 206 10.47 -2.91 5.63
N VAL A 207 11.15 -2.21 6.54
CA VAL A 207 11.76 -0.90 6.27
C VAL A 207 13.28 -1.01 6.28
N GLN A 208 13.89 -0.70 5.14
CA GLN A 208 15.33 -0.53 5.01
C GLN A 208 15.65 0.97 4.97
N ARG A 209 16.60 1.40 5.81
CA ARG A 209 17.03 2.80 5.89
C ARG A 209 18.44 2.94 5.37
N PHE A 210 18.67 3.96 4.56
CA PHE A 210 19.99 4.25 4.01
C PHE A 210 20.13 5.74 3.70
N ILE A 211 21.35 6.15 3.39
CA ILE A 211 21.70 7.50 2.96
C ILE A 211 22.15 7.41 1.51
N LEU A 212 21.60 8.27 0.67
CA LEU A 212 22.02 8.39 -0.73
C LEU A 212 23.46 8.86 -0.85
N ASN A 213 24.15 8.36 -1.86
CA ASN A 213 25.46 8.82 -2.26
C ASN A 213 25.42 10.25 -2.82
N GLY A 214 26.59 10.88 -2.94
CA GLY A 214 26.72 12.28 -3.31
C GLY A 214 26.36 13.23 -2.17
N ASP A 215 26.50 14.54 -2.42
CA ASP A 215 26.33 15.60 -1.41
C ASP A 215 25.08 16.45 -1.61
N PHE A 216 24.40 16.28 -2.75
CA PHE A 216 23.17 16.99 -3.04
C PHE A 216 22.00 16.42 -2.23
N GLU A 217 21.07 17.29 -1.85
CA GLU A 217 19.91 16.92 -1.02
C GLU A 217 18.58 17.09 -1.74
N ARG A 218 18.58 17.71 -2.92
CA ARG A 218 17.36 17.98 -3.68
C ARG A 218 17.31 17.07 -4.90
N LEU A 219 16.14 16.49 -5.14
CA LEU A 219 15.86 15.75 -6.37
C LEU A 219 15.24 16.72 -7.36
N ASN A 220 15.88 16.91 -8.51
CA ASN A 220 15.43 17.80 -9.55
C ASN A 220 14.91 17.03 -10.77
N LEU A 221 13.59 16.86 -10.86
CA LEU A 221 12.93 16.21 -12.00
C LEU A 221 12.39 17.25 -13.00
N ASP A 222 12.92 18.49 -12.97
CA ASP A 222 12.58 19.55 -13.91
C ASP A 222 13.04 19.18 -15.31
N ASN A 223 12.26 19.64 -16.28
CA ASN A 223 12.54 19.37 -17.68
C ASN A 223 12.56 20.69 -18.45
N GLU A 224 13.59 21.50 -18.18
CA GLU A 224 13.90 22.71 -18.95
C GLU A 224 14.71 22.32 -20.18
N VAL A 225 14.02 22.04 -21.29
CA VAL A 225 14.41 22.38 -22.66
C VAL A 225 13.35 21.77 -23.58
N SER A 226 12.85 22.59 -24.50
CA SER A 226 11.99 22.22 -25.62
C SER A 226 12.44 20.92 -26.31
N ARG A 227 11.52 19.95 -26.42
CA ARG A 227 11.66 18.63 -27.11
C ARG A 227 12.57 17.59 -26.42
N ALA A 228 12.11 17.10 -25.28
CA ALA A 228 12.19 15.71 -24.80
C ALA A 228 11.46 15.73 -23.46
N GLU A 229 10.71 14.70 -23.09
CA GLU A 229 9.56 14.83 -22.20
C GLU A 229 9.88 14.37 -20.76
N GLY A 230 9.85 15.28 -19.80
CA GLY A 230 9.86 14.97 -18.36
C GLY A 230 8.57 14.30 -18.00
N VAL A 231 8.60 12.98 -18.02
CA VAL A 231 7.45 12.10 -17.81
C VAL A 231 7.85 11.09 -16.74
N VAL A 232 7.06 11.05 -15.67
CA VAL A 232 7.09 9.89 -14.79
C VAL A 232 6.43 8.75 -15.55
N TRP A 233 7.23 7.76 -15.97
CA TRP A 233 6.72 6.57 -16.64
C TRP A 233 6.47 5.49 -15.59
N LEU A 234 5.25 4.98 -15.60
CA LEU A 234 4.92 3.70 -15.00
C LEU A 234 4.74 2.75 -16.17
N ARG A 235 5.65 1.78 -16.31
CA ARG A 235 5.60 0.78 -17.39
C ARG A 235 5.20 -0.57 -16.81
N GLY A 236 4.63 -1.41 -17.67
CA GLY A 236 4.54 -2.84 -17.39
C GLY A 236 5.87 -3.52 -17.61
N ALA A 237 6.10 -4.62 -16.88
CA ALA A 237 7.16 -5.55 -17.21
C ALA A 237 6.95 -6.13 -18.62
N LEU A 238 8.03 -6.33 -19.37
CA LEU A 238 7.99 -6.83 -20.75
C LEU A 238 7.39 -8.25 -20.80
N ALA A 239 6.57 -8.51 -21.81
CA ALA A 239 5.56 -9.56 -21.83
C ALA A 239 6.09 -11.00 -21.97
N GLY A 240 5.57 -11.85 -21.09
CA GLY A 240 5.42 -13.30 -21.21
C GLY A 240 4.22 -13.78 -20.40
N TRP A 241 3.05 -13.12 -20.54
CA TRP A 241 1.80 -13.31 -19.79
C TRP A 241 1.91 -12.97 -18.29
N GLY A 242 1.23 -11.89 -17.85
CA GLY A 242 0.74 -11.80 -16.47
C GLY A 242 1.12 -10.58 -15.64
N THR A 243 0.49 -9.44 -15.96
CA THR A 243 0.09 -8.33 -15.05
C THR A 243 1.22 -7.55 -14.35
N ALA A 244 1.20 -6.21 -14.43
CA ALA A 244 1.75 -5.32 -13.41
C ALA A 244 0.64 -4.34 -13.02
N LEU A 245 0.50 -4.03 -11.74
CA LEU A 245 -0.59 -3.22 -11.20
C LEU A 245 -0.01 -2.02 -10.45
N LEU A 246 -0.70 -0.88 -10.49
CA LEU A 246 -0.30 0.32 -9.75
C LEU A 246 -1.54 1.08 -9.29
N SER A 247 -1.56 1.59 -8.04
CA SER A 247 -2.67 2.37 -7.49
C SER A 247 -2.16 3.64 -6.80
N THR A 248 -2.57 4.82 -7.28
CA THR A 248 -2.38 6.10 -6.57
C THR A 248 -3.64 6.98 -6.60
N LYS A 249 -4.17 7.34 -5.41
CA LYS A 249 -4.35 8.71 -4.88
C LYS A 249 -5.45 8.77 -3.81
N VAL A 250 -5.13 9.51 -2.74
CA VAL A 250 -5.92 9.69 -1.51
C VAL A 250 -6.94 10.82 -1.69
N ARG A 251 -8.18 10.61 -1.24
CA ARG A 251 -9.15 11.68 -0.91
C ARG A 251 -9.70 11.48 0.51
N PRO A 252 -10.16 12.54 1.20
CA PRO A 252 -10.67 12.47 2.56
C PRO A 252 -11.99 11.68 2.61
N CYS A 253 -12.14 10.79 3.58
CA CYS A 253 -13.33 9.96 3.73
C CYS A 253 -14.37 10.68 4.61
N PHE A 254 -15.59 10.88 4.08
CA PHE A 254 -16.80 11.13 4.86
C PHE A 254 -17.50 9.80 5.21
N LEU A 255 -18.22 9.82 6.33
CA LEU A 255 -18.89 8.70 6.99
C LEU A 255 -19.94 8.02 6.10
N VAL A 256 -19.93 6.70 6.03
CA VAL A 256 -21.06 5.90 5.53
C VAL A 256 -21.89 5.45 6.74
N PRO A 257 -23.18 5.77 6.82
CA PRO A 257 -24.05 5.26 7.88
C PRO A 257 -24.39 3.77 7.62
N PRO A 258 -24.71 3.00 8.67
CA PRO A 258 -25.08 1.60 8.53
C PRO A 258 -26.41 1.45 7.77
N GLU A 259 -26.44 0.65 6.71
CA GLU A 259 -27.67 0.12 6.13
C GLU A 259 -28.17 -1.03 7.01
N ASN A 260 -29.37 -0.86 7.57
CA ASN A 260 -30.08 -1.93 8.27
C ASN A 260 -30.68 -2.89 7.24
N HIS A 261 -30.29 -4.16 7.31
CA HIS A 261 -31.04 -5.28 6.74
C HIS A 261 -31.36 -6.29 7.85
#